data_AF-A0A1U7WL98-F1
#
_entry.id   AF-A0A1U7WL98-F1
#
_cell.length_a   1.000
_cell.length_b   1.000
_cell.length_c   1.000
_cell.angle_alpha   90.00
_cell.angle_beta   90.00
_cell.angle_gamma   90.00
#
_symmetry.space_group_name_H-M   'P 1'
#
loop_
_entity.id
_entity.type
_entity.pdbx_description
1 polymer ?
#
loop_
_entity_poly.entity_id
_entity_poly.type
_entity_poly.pdbx_seq_one_letter_code
_entity_poly.pdbx_strand_id
1 'polypeptide(L)'
;MAAGWDAQMIVETWSRRGDDATSTSIGLSIASKHTGGKHICIVPDEDSRIEYTLSMEKTTGISPEVVVGEPEETMENLVGIDFLVVNCEKNDFSRILKVAKLSHRGAVLVCKNVSSRIVSDFRWRSVLDGKSRIVRSVFLPVGKGLDIAHVGAAGSGTGEGKRGTGGKMEKKWIRRFDRESGEEFVIRK
;
A
#
# COMPACT_ATOMS: atom_id res chain seq x y z
N MET A 1 -5.61 3.29 9.25
CA MET A 1 -4.26 2.94 8.78
C MET A 1 -3.49 4.19 8.35
N ALA A 2 -3.84 4.84 7.23
CA ALA A 2 -3.12 6.03 6.74
C ALA A 2 -2.96 7.15 7.77
N ALA A 3 -4.04 7.56 8.45
CA ALA A 3 -3.95 8.58 9.50
C ALA A 3 -3.08 8.15 10.70
N GLY A 4 -3.11 6.86 11.05
CA GLY A 4 -2.27 6.31 12.12
C GLY A 4 -0.77 6.24 11.77
N TRP A 5 -0.44 6.33 10.48
CA TRP A 5 0.94 6.47 9.99
C TRP A 5 1.39 7.93 9.88
N ASP A 6 0.51 8.90 10.16
CA ASP A 6 0.76 10.32 9.86
C ASP A 6 1.19 10.54 8.39
N ALA A 7 0.45 9.90 7.48
CA ALA A 7 0.73 9.94 6.06
C ALA A 7 0.52 11.35 5.48
N GLN A 8 1.57 11.94 4.93
CA GLN A 8 1.57 13.27 4.34
C GLN A 8 1.31 13.22 2.82
N MET A 9 1.66 12.11 2.17
CA MET A 9 1.37 11.86 0.75
C MET A 9 0.76 10.46 0.58
N ILE A 10 -0.56 10.46 0.46
CA ILE A 10 -1.36 9.27 0.20
C ILE A 10 -1.66 9.21 -1.30
N VAL A 11 -1.28 8.11 -1.94
CA VAL A 11 -1.55 7.87 -3.36
C VAL A 11 -2.37 6.59 -3.51
N GLU A 12 -3.38 6.62 -4.36
CA GLU A 12 -4.12 5.42 -4.76
C GLU A 12 -4.19 5.25 -6.27
N THR A 13 -4.30 4.01 -6.73
CA THR A 13 -4.68 3.69 -8.11
C THR A 13 -6.13 3.22 -8.14
N TRP A 14 -6.95 3.94 -8.91
CA TRP A 14 -8.37 3.66 -9.02
C TRP A 14 -8.71 2.90 -10.29
N SER A 15 -9.78 2.11 -10.23
CA SER A 15 -10.35 1.46 -11.40
C SER A 15 -11.87 1.42 -11.31
N ARG A 16 -12.53 1.61 -12.45
CA ARG A 16 -13.98 1.52 -12.63
C ARG A 16 -14.58 0.15 -12.27
N ARG A 17 -13.76 -0.90 -12.27
CA ARG A 17 -14.20 -2.27 -12.03
C ARG A 17 -14.26 -2.56 -10.52
N GLY A 18 -15.41 -3.04 -10.06
CA GLY A 18 -15.66 -3.44 -8.67
C GLY A 18 -16.90 -2.77 -8.06
N ASP A 19 -17.52 -3.45 -7.09
CA ASP A 19 -18.83 -3.06 -6.52
C ASP A 19 -18.74 -1.88 -5.53
N ASP A 20 -17.52 -1.39 -5.25
CA ASP A 20 -17.24 -0.42 -4.17
C ASP A 20 -16.12 0.56 -4.56
N ALA A 21 -16.27 1.18 -5.74
CA ALA A 21 -15.19 1.91 -6.42
C ALA A 21 -14.60 3.07 -5.60
N THR A 22 -15.36 3.73 -4.73
CA THR A 22 -14.92 4.94 -4.01
C THR A 22 -14.81 4.77 -2.49
N SER A 23 -15.20 3.64 -1.90
CA SER A 23 -15.19 3.48 -0.42
C SER A 23 -13.79 3.63 0.17
N THR A 24 -12.78 3.04 -0.48
CA THR A 24 -11.36 3.20 -0.11
C THR A 24 -10.96 4.67 -0.20
N SER A 25 -11.26 5.30 -1.34
CA SER A 25 -10.93 6.68 -1.68
C SER A 25 -11.49 7.69 -0.68
N ILE A 26 -12.74 7.47 -0.23
CA ILE A 26 -13.38 8.26 0.82
C ILE A 26 -12.58 8.16 2.12
N GLY A 27 -12.24 6.94 2.54
CA GLY A 27 -11.45 6.71 3.75
C GLY A 27 -10.05 7.35 3.68
N LEU A 28 -9.40 7.30 2.52
CA LEU A 28 -8.09 7.92 2.30
C LEU A 28 -8.16 9.44 2.31
N SER A 29 -9.17 10.04 1.67
CA SER A 29 -9.42 11.48 1.65
C SER A 29 -9.71 12.02 3.07
N ILE A 30 -10.50 11.30 3.86
CA ILE A 30 -10.74 11.65 5.26
C ILE A 30 -9.45 11.54 6.07
N ALA A 31 -8.67 10.47 5.87
CA ALA A 31 -7.39 10.29 6.56
C ALA A 31 -6.35 11.37 6.23
N SER A 32 -6.30 11.84 4.98
CA SER A 32 -5.41 12.93 4.58
C SER A 32 -5.80 14.24 5.27
N LYS A 33 -7.10 14.54 5.37
CA LYS A 33 -7.59 15.71 6.12
C LYS A 33 -7.21 15.67 7.59
N HIS A 34 -7.31 14.51 8.24
CA HIS A 34 -6.94 14.37 9.65
C HIS A 34 -5.45 14.58 9.93
N THR A 35 -4.59 14.29 8.95
CA THR A 35 -3.13 14.42 9.06
C THR A 35 -2.60 15.73 8.48
N GLY A 36 -3.46 16.53 7.85
CA GLY A 36 -3.04 17.69 7.05
C GLY A 36 -2.28 17.31 5.76
N GLY A 37 -2.29 16.03 5.38
CA GLY A 37 -1.64 15.51 4.19
C GLY A 37 -2.49 15.64 2.92
N LYS A 38 -1.95 15.12 1.82
CA LYS A 38 -2.59 15.10 0.50
C LYS A 38 -3.01 13.69 0.11
N HIS A 39 -4.14 13.60 -0.58
CA HIS A 39 -4.65 12.36 -1.18
C HIS A 39 -4.74 12.54 -2.70
N ILE A 40 -3.95 11.78 -3.45
CA ILE A 40 -3.90 11.80 -4.91
C ILE A 40 -4.44 10.49 -5.44
N CYS A 41 -5.44 10.56 -6.32
CA CYS A 41 -6.01 9.41 -7.02
C CYS A 41 -5.54 9.38 -8.48
N ILE A 42 -4.93 8.28 -8.90
CA ILE A 42 -4.53 8.05 -10.29
C ILE A 42 -5.64 7.28 -11.01
N VAL A 43 -6.13 7.84 -12.11
CA VAL A 43 -7.18 7.25 -12.96
C VAL A 43 -6.67 7.09 -14.40
N PRO A 44 -7.15 6.09 -15.16
CA PRO A 44 -6.60 5.78 -16.48
C PRO A 44 -6.96 6.79 -17.59
N ASP A 45 -8.12 7.44 -17.50
CA ASP A 45 -8.69 8.28 -18.56
C ASP A 45 -9.60 9.39 -18.00
N GLU A 46 -9.96 10.36 -18.83
CA GLU A 46 -10.79 11.51 -18.42
C GLU A 46 -12.22 11.10 -18.04
N ASP A 47 -12.79 10.09 -18.71
CA ASP A 47 -14.10 9.56 -18.36
C ASP A 47 -14.09 8.98 -16.93
N SER A 48 -13.00 8.29 -16.58
CA SER A 48 -12.76 7.75 -15.24
C SER A 48 -12.59 8.87 -14.21
N ARG A 49 -11.95 9.98 -14.58
CA ARG A 49 -11.84 11.18 -13.72
C ARG A 49 -13.21 11.78 -13.42
N ILE A 50 -14.04 11.96 -14.44
CA ILE A 50 -15.39 12.53 -14.28
C ILE A 50 -16.21 11.65 -13.34
N GLU A 51 -16.25 10.34 -13.59
CA GLU A 51 -17.00 9.39 -12.77
C GLU A 51 -16.52 9.35 -11.32
N TYR A 52 -15.21 9.28 -11.12
CA TYR A 52 -14.59 9.27 -9.80
C TYR A 52 -14.91 10.56 -9.04
N THR A 53 -14.73 11.72 -9.68
CA THR A 53 -14.96 13.04 -9.08
C THR A 53 -16.42 13.21 -8.68
N LEU A 54 -17.35 12.91 -9.59
CA LEU A 54 -18.79 12.98 -9.31
C LEU A 54 -19.18 12.07 -8.14
N SER A 55 -18.64 10.86 -8.09
CA SER A 55 -18.91 9.90 -7.02
C SER A 55 -18.35 10.37 -5.68
N MET A 56 -17.13 10.91 -5.66
CA MET A 56 -16.49 11.46 -4.46
C MET A 56 -17.23 12.69 -3.93
N GLU A 57 -17.58 13.64 -4.81
CA GLU A 57 -18.27 14.87 -4.43
C GLU A 57 -19.68 14.59 -3.93
N LYS A 58 -20.42 13.70 -4.59
CA LYS A 58 -21.78 13.32 -4.17
C LYS A 58 -21.80 12.72 -2.77
N THR A 59 -20.79 11.92 -2.41
CA THR A 59 -20.77 11.22 -1.12
C THR A 59 -20.14 12.03 0.00
N THR A 60 -19.12 12.84 -0.31
CA THR A 60 -18.29 13.50 0.73
C THR A 60 -18.34 15.03 0.69
N GLY A 61 -18.79 15.63 -0.42
CA GLY A 61 -18.65 17.07 -0.68
C GLY A 61 -17.20 17.53 -0.85
N ILE A 62 -16.26 16.60 -1.06
CA ILE A 62 -14.83 16.88 -1.21
C ILE A 62 -14.46 16.73 -2.68
N SER A 63 -13.88 17.77 -3.27
CA SER A 63 -13.24 17.68 -4.58
C SER A 63 -11.87 16.99 -4.44
N PRO A 64 -11.68 15.79 -5.02
CA PRO A 64 -10.44 15.03 -4.90
C PRO A 64 -9.33 15.57 -5.81
N GLU A 65 -8.07 15.36 -5.43
CA GLU A 65 -6.93 15.58 -6.32
C GLU A 65 -6.76 14.34 -7.21
N VAL A 66 -6.99 14.51 -8.51
CA VAL A 66 -7.01 13.41 -9.49
C VAL A 66 -5.97 13.65 -10.56
N VAL A 67 -5.19 12.63 -10.88
CA VAL A 67 -4.22 12.62 -11.98
C VAL A 67 -4.66 11.58 -13.01
N VAL A 68 -4.77 12.01 -14.26
CA VAL A 68 -5.14 11.15 -15.38
C VAL A 68 -3.88 10.66 -16.08
N GLY A 69 -3.75 9.36 -16.27
CA GLY A 69 -2.65 8.76 -17.02
C GLY A 69 -2.46 7.29 -16.74
N GLU A 70 -1.48 6.69 -17.42
CA GLU A 70 -1.05 5.33 -17.12
C GLU A 70 -0.49 5.28 -15.68
N PRO A 71 -0.97 4.37 -14.81
CA PRO A 71 -0.57 4.36 -13.42
C PRO A 71 0.94 4.25 -13.17
N GLU A 72 1.67 3.50 -14.01
CA GLU A 72 3.13 3.36 -13.88
C GLU A 72 3.85 4.68 -14.18
N GLU A 73 3.57 5.29 -15.33
CA GLU A 73 4.19 6.55 -15.76
C GLU A 73 3.84 7.70 -14.79
N THR A 74 2.59 7.74 -14.33
CA THR A 74 2.14 8.76 -13.38
C THR A 74 2.84 8.58 -12.03
N MET A 75 2.99 7.34 -11.57
CA MET A 75 3.66 7.01 -10.31
C MET A 75 5.14 7.40 -10.32
N GLU A 76 5.84 7.27 -11.47
CA GLU A 76 7.23 7.71 -11.61
C GLU A 76 7.44 9.20 -11.34
N ASN A 77 6.43 10.02 -11.60
CA ASN A 77 6.50 11.47 -11.43
C ASN A 77 6.22 11.93 -9.99
N LEU A 78 5.68 11.05 -9.14
CA LEU A 78 5.39 11.34 -7.74
C LEU A 78 6.60 11.03 -6.85
N VAL A 79 6.84 11.87 -5.86
CA VAL A 79 7.98 11.73 -4.92
C VAL A 79 7.53 11.89 -3.49
N GLY A 80 8.09 11.07 -2.60
CA GLY A 80 7.84 11.19 -1.16
C GLY A 80 6.57 10.48 -0.69
N ILE A 81 6.15 9.42 -1.39
CA ILE A 81 4.95 8.66 -1.06
C ILE A 81 5.16 7.91 0.26
N ASP A 82 4.34 8.18 1.27
CA ASP A 82 4.40 7.48 2.56
C ASP A 82 3.20 6.57 2.82
N PHE A 83 2.15 6.65 1.98
CA PHE A 83 1.08 5.66 1.96
C PHE A 83 0.61 5.41 0.52
N LEU A 84 0.70 4.16 0.04
CA LEU A 84 0.32 3.79 -1.33
C LEU A 84 -0.72 2.68 -1.32
N VAL A 85 -1.83 2.86 -2.04
CA VAL A 85 -2.83 1.82 -2.28
C VAL A 85 -2.88 1.48 -3.77
N VAL A 86 -2.55 0.24 -4.11
CA VAL A 86 -2.64 -0.27 -5.49
C VAL A 86 -3.78 -1.26 -5.60
N ASN A 87 -4.66 -1.06 -6.58
CA ASN A 87 -5.69 -2.04 -6.92
C ASN A 87 -5.12 -3.17 -7.81
N CYS A 88 -5.09 -4.40 -7.31
CA CYS A 88 -4.50 -5.56 -7.99
C CYS A 88 -5.46 -6.28 -8.95
N GLU A 89 -6.65 -5.72 -9.24
CA GLU A 89 -7.53 -6.28 -10.28
C GLU A 89 -6.88 -6.26 -11.69
N LYS A 90 -5.87 -5.41 -11.90
CA LYS A 90 -5.01 -5.40 -13.10
C LYS A 90 -3.64 -5.99 -12.79
N ASN A 91 -3.06 -6.69 -13.77
CA ASN A 91 -1.81 -7.47 -13.60
C ASN A 91 -0.54 -6.58 -13.46
N ASP A 92 -0.67 -5.26 -13.63
CA ASP A 92 0.47 -4.33 -13.68
C ASP A 92 0.85 -3.75 -12.31
N PHE A 93 0.19 -4.16 -11.22
CA PHE A 93 0.45 -3.64 -9.88
C PHE A 93 1.92 -3.76 -9.44
N SER A 94 2.61 -4.82 -9.88
CA SER A 94 4.03 -5.02 -9.56
C SER A 94 4.94 -3.97 -10.20
N ARG A 95 4.56 -3.41 -11.35
CA ARG A 95 5.31 -2.35 -12.05
C ARG A 95 5.14 -1.03 -11.32
N ILE A 96 3.90 -0.70 -10.96
CA ILE A 96 3.55 0.49 -10.15
C ILE A 96 4.35 0.51 -8.85
N LEU A 97 4.44 -0.62 -8.14
CA LEU A 97 5.20 -0.71 -6.89
C LEU A 97 6.71 -0.49 -7.08
N LYS A 98 7.29 -0.92 -8.22
CA LYS A 98 8.72 -0.78 -8.52
C LYS A 98 9.14 0.65 -8.78
N VAL A 99 8.26 1.43 -9.39
CA VAL A 99 8.55 2.80 -9.79
C VAL A 99 8.21 3.84 -8.71
N ALA A 100 7.47 3.43 -7.68
CA ALA A 100 7.04 4.30 -6.57
C ALA A 100 8.24 4.85 -5.78
N LYS A 101 8.38 6.18 -5.75
CA LYS A 101 9.44 6.88 -5.01
C LYS A 101 8.98 7.18 -3.58
N LEU A 102 9.30 6.25 -2.69
CA LEU A 102 8.87 6.28 -1.29
C LEU A 102 9.50 7.41 -0.48
N SER A 103 8.81 7.83 0.58
CA SER A 103 9.29 8.83 1.53
C SER A 103 10.54 8.35 2.28
N HIS A 104 11.42 9.29 2.61
CA HIS A 104 12.58 9.05 3.47
C HIS A 104 12.18 8.60 4.88
N ARG A 105 10.94 8.82 5.31
CA ARG A 105 10.39 8.35 6.60
C ARG A 105 10.01 6.87 6.59
N GLY A 106 10.05 6.23 5.42
CA GLY A 106 9.40 4.94 5.17
C GLY A 106 7.98 5.12 4.64
N ALA A 107 7.33 4.01 4.32
CA ALA A 107 6.00 4.01 3.73
C ALA A 107 5.20 2.77 4.11
N VAL A 108 3.87 2.87 4.01
CA VAL A 108 2.96 1.73 4.04
C VAL A 108 2.39 1.50 2.64
N LEU A 109 2.63 0.32 2.11
CA LEU A 109 2.14 -0.12 0.81
C LEU A 109 1.00 -1.10 1.01
N VAL A 110 -0.07 -0.92 0.26
CA VAL A 110 -1.30 -1.71 0.36
C VAL A 110 -1.70 -2.18 -1.03
N CYS A 111 -1.82 -3.48 -1.21
CA CYS A 111 -2.39 -4.12 -2.38
C CYS A 111 -3.79 -4.59 -2.03
N LYS A 112 -4.82 -4.04 -2.69
CA LYS A 112 -6.22 -4.46 -2.51
C LYS A 112 -6.68 -5.34 -3.67
N ASN A 113 -7.72 -6.15 -3.44
CA ASN A 113 -8.27 -7.10 -4.41
C ASN A 113 -7.24 -8.15 -4.87
N VAL A 114 -6.45 -8.65 -3.91
CA VAL A 114 -5.41 -9.63 -4.20
C VAL A 114 -6.00 -11.04 -4.19
N SER A 115 -6.21 -11.62 -5.37
CA SER A 115 -6.69 -13.00 -5.49
C SER A 115 -5.68 -14.00 -4.94
N SER A 116 -6.15 -15.14 -4.42
CA SER A 116 -5.29 -16.19 -3.83
C SER A 116 -4.13 -16.63 -4.74
N ARG A 117 -4.35 -16.66 -6.07
CA ARG A 117 -3.30 -16.97 -7.07
C ARG A 117 -2.17 -15.93 -7.08
N ILE A 118 -2.53 -14.65 -7.02
CA ILE A 118 -1.56 -13.54 -7.01
C ILE A 118 -0.72 -13.58 -5.71
N VAL A 119 -1.32 -13.91 -4.57
CA VAL A 119 -0.63 -13.97 -3.26
C VAL A 119 0.40 -15.12 -3.19
N SER A 120 0.25 -16.19 -3.98
CA SER A 120 1.25 -17.28 -4.07
C SER A 120 2.55 -16.81 -4.71
N ASP A 121 2.45 -15.99 -5.76
CA ASP A 121 3.60 -15.59 -6.58
C ASP A 121 4.19 -14.25 -6.15
N PHE A 122 3.37 -13.39 -5.56
CA PHE A 122 3.79 -12.06 -5.13
C PHE A 122 4.65 -12.11 -3.86
N ARG A 123 5.78 -11.41 -3.92
CA ARG A 123 6.66 -11.19 -2.78
C ARG A 123 7.04 -9.72 -2.75
N TRP A 124 6.75 -9.03 -1.65
CA TRP A 124 7.17 -7.64 -1.45
C TRP A 124 8.66 -7.39 -1.75
N ARG A 125 9.53 -8.37 -1.50
CA ARG A 125 10.97 -8.28 -1.80
C ARG A 125 11.30 -8.21 -3.30
N SER A 126 10.44 -8.70 -4.20
CA SER A 126 10.71 -8.70 -5.65
C SER A 126 10.30 -7.40 -6.34
N VAL A 127 9.52 -6.55 -5.67
CA VAL A 127 9.01 -5.28 -6.23
C VAL A 127 9.61 -4.06 -5.56
N LEU A 128 10.40 -4.23 -4.51
CA LEU A 128 11.15 -3.15 -3.88
C LEU A 128 12.60 -3.17 -4.38
N ASP A 129 13.17 -1.98 -4.55
CA ASP A 129 14.47 -1.70 -5.18
C ASP A 129 15.72 -2.23 -4.42
N GLY A 130 15.54 -3.15 -3.47
CA GLY A 130 16.60 -3.72 -2.64
C GLY A 130 17.19 -2.75 -1.59
N LYS A 131 17.03 -1.44 -1.79
CA LYS A 131 17.43 -0.37 -0.85
C LYS A 131 16.41 -0.20 0.27
N SER A 132 15.16 -0.53 -0.02
CA SER A 132 14.03 -0.41 0.90
C SER A 132 13.88 -1.65 1.78
N ARG A 133 13.94 -1.49 3.11
CA ARG A 133 13.80 -2.59 4.07
C ARG A 133 12.33 -2.84 4.39
N ILE A 134 11.81 -4.04 4.13
CA ILE A 134 10.51 -4.46 4.64
C ILE A 134 10.62 -4.72 6.14
N VAL A 135 9.92 -3.91 6.94
CA VAL A 135 9.85 -4.03 8.41
C VAL A 135 8.88 -5.13 8.80
N ARG A 136 7.71 -5.14 8.16
CA ARG A 136 6.64 -6.11 8.38
C ARG A 136 5.76 -6.18 7.15
N SER A 137 5.23 -7.36 6.87
CA SER A 137 4.14 -7.54 5.91
C SER A 137 3.06 -8.43 6.50
N VAL A 138 1.82 -8.24 6.07
CA VAL A 138 0.67 -9.04 6.50
C VAL A 138 -0.33 -9.16 5.34
N PHE A 139 -0.84 -10.36 5.13
CA PHE A 139 -2.00 -10.60 4.29
C PHE A 139 -3.23 -10.74 5.18
N LEU A 140 -4.31 -10.06 4.81
CA LEU A 140 -5.58 -10.08 5.51
C LEU A 140 -6.67 -10.54 4.52
N PRO A 141 -7.42 -11.61 4.80
CA PRO A 141 -8.52 -12.08 3.96
C PRO A 141 -9.79 -11.23 4.16
N VAL A 142 -9.65 -9.91 4.03
CA VAL A 142 -10.77 -8.95 4.13
C VAL A 142 -11.20 -8.53 2.73
N GLY A 143 -12.51 -8.56 2.45
CA GLY A 143 -13.04 -8.28 1.12
C GLY A 143 -12.52 -9.29 0.09
N LYS A 144 -11.99 -8.81 -1.03
CA LYS A 144 -11.32 -9.64 -2.05
C LYS A 144 -9.83 -9.92 -1.76
N GLY A 145 -9.37 -9.68 -0.53
CA GLY A 145 -7.99 -9.85 -0.10
C GLY A 145 -7.19 -8.55 -0.07
N LEU A 146 -6.37 -8.40 0.97
CA LEU A 146 -5.57 -7.21 1.24
C LEU A 146 -4.16 -7.63 1.68
N ASP A 147 -3.14 -7.26 0.92
CA ASP A 147 -1.73 -7.46 1.30
C ASP A 147 -1.11 -6.11 1.68
N ILE A 148 -0.42 -6.05 2.81
CA ILE A 148 0.12 -4.80 3.38
C ILE A 148 1.59 -5.00 3.69
N ALA A 149 2.43 -4.05 3.30
CA ALA A 149 3.82 -3.96 3.71
C ALA A 149 4.16 -2.61 4.33
N HIS A 150 4.78 -2.66 5.50
CA HIS A 150 5.49 -1.53 6.08
C HIS A 150 6.95 -1.58 5.61
N VAL A 151 7.34 -0.55 4.87
CA VAL A 151 8.69 -0.31 4.37
C VAL A 151 9.36 0.77 5.21
N GLY A 152 10.56 0.48 5.73
CA GLY A 152 11.32 1.41 6.55
C GLY A 152 12.07 2.45 5.72
N ALA A 153 12.46 3.55 6.38
CA ALA A 153 13.27 4.62 5.84
C ALA A 153 14.52 4.13 5.08
N ALA A 154 14.66 4.56 3.82
CA ALA A 154 15.87 4.36 3.03
C ALA A 154 17.03 5.15 3.67
N GLY A 155 18.13 4.47 4.01
CA GLY A 155 19.32 5.11 4.60
C GLY A 155 19.56 4.80 6.09
N SER A 156 18.70 4.05 6.77
CA SER A 156 19.03 3.47 8.09
C SER A 156 19.88 2.20 7.92
N GLY A 157 21.07 2.38 7.34
CA GLY A 157 22.15 1.40 7.29
C GLY A 157 22.77 1.18 8.67
N THR A 158 22.00 0.74 9.66
CA THR A 158 22.49 0.11 10.89
C THR A 158 21.55 -1.01 11.24
N GLY A 159 21.58 -2.04 10.40
CA GLY A 159 20.71 -3.18 10.52
C GLY A 159 20.98 -4.24 9.48
N GLU A 160 22.22 -4.34 8.98
CA GLU A 160 22.78 -5.67 8.80
C GLU A 160 22.54 -6.37 10.14
N GLY A 161 21.51 -7.23 10.19
CA GLY A 161 21.49 -8.28 11.17
C GLY A 161 22.77 -9.05 10.91
N LYS A 162 23.85 -8.66 11.60
CA LYS A 162 24.98 -9.54 11.88
C LYS A 162 24.30 -10.85 12.22
N ARG A 163 24.43 -11.83 11.34
CA ARG A 163 24.34 -13.23 11.74
C ARG A 163 25.51 -13.38 12.70
N GLY A 164 25.28 -12.95 13.94
CA GLY A 164 26.12 -13.22 15.08
C GLY A 164 26.11 -14.72 15.21
N THR A 165 27.13 -15.34 14.64
CA THR A 165 27.62 -16.64 15.07
C THR A 165 27.84 -16.57 16.58
N GLY A 166 27.03 -17.32 17.32
CA GLY A 166 27.23 -17.56 18.75
C GLY A 166 26.61 -16.52 19.69
N GLY A 167 25.47 -16.88 20.29
CA GLY A 167 24.89 -16.14 21.41
C GLY A 167 23.42 -16.52 21.60
N LYS A 168 23.09 -17.11 22.76
CA LYS A 168 21.76 -17.48 23.30
C LYS A 168 20.56 -17.24 22.36
N MET A 169 19.79 -18.29 22.05
CA MET A 169 18.45 -18.13 21.45
C MET A 169 17.61 -17.20 22.31
N GLU A 170 17.53 -15.93 21.92
CA GLU A 170 16.56 -15.01 22.49
C GLU A 170 15.17 -15.53 22.17
N LYS A 171 14.29 -15.53 23.18
CA LYS A 171 12.90 -15.96 23.05
C LYS A 171 12.21 -15.04 22.04
N LYS A 172 12.01 -15.52 20.81
CA LYS A 172 11.42 -14.74 19.72
C LYS A 172 9.94 -15.11 19.57
N TRP A 173 9.10 -14.09 19.48
CA TRP A 173 7.70 -14.27 19.09
C TRP A 173 7.60 -14.37 17.57
N ILE A 174 6.94 -15.42 17.10
CA ILE A 174 6.63 -15.65 15.70
C ILE A 174 5.13 -15.47 15.55
N ARG A 175 4.72 -14.52 14.70
CA ARG A 175 3.31 -14.27 14.38
C ARG A 175 3.07 -14.74 12.95
N ARG A 176 2.09 -15.61 12.74
CA ARG A 176 1.67 -16.13 11.44
C ARG A 176 0.18 -15.89 11.28
N PHE A 177 -0.23 -15.38 10.14
CA PHE A 177 -1.64 -15.26 9.77
C PHE A 177 -1.98 -16.38 8.80
N ASP A 178 -3.07 -17.09 9.06
CA ASP A 178 -3.64 -17.98 8.07
C ASP A 178 -4.25 -17.18 6.92
N ARG A 179 -3.99 -17.62 5.68
CA ARG A 179 -4.38 -16.87 4.49
C ARG A 179 -5.84 -17.11 4.09
N GLU A 180 -6.46 -18.19 4.52
CA GLU A 180 -7.86 -18.50 4.23
C GLU A 180 -8.78 -18.05 5.36
N SER A 181 -8.47 -18.42 6.60
CA SER A 181 -9.29 -18.10 7.77
C SER A 181 -9.00 -16.71 8.35
N GLY A 182 -7.79 -16.18 8.14
CA GLY A 182 -7.35 -14.92 8.73
C GLY A 182 -6.95 -15.05 10.20
N GLU A 183 -6.96 -16.25 10.76
CA GLU A 183 -6.59 -16.50 12.15
C GLU A 183 -5.13 -16.16 12.43
N GLU A 184 -4.87 -15.55 13.59
CA GLU A 184 -3.53 -15.23 14.04
C GLU A 184 -2.96 -16.34 14.94
N PHE A 185 -1.83 -16.90 14.53
CA PHE A 185 -1.05 -17.87 15.30
C PHE A 185 0.19 -17.18 15.87
N VAL A 186 0.29 -17.17 17.20
CA VAL A 186 1.43 -16.58 17.92
C VAL A 186 2.20 -17.69 18.63
N ILE A 187 3.43 -17.91 18.21
CA ILE A 187 4.32 -18.97 18.73
C ILE A 187 5.50 -18.31 19.43
N ARG A 188 5.78 -18.73 20.66
CA ARG A 188 6.99 -18.32 21.38
C ARG A 188 8.06 -19.38 21.19
N LYS A 189 9.23 -18.98 20.68
CA LYS A 189 10.42 -19.84 20.58
C LYS A 189 11.24 -19.80 21.86
#